data_AF-A0A7W5TCJ0-F1
#
_entry.id   AF-A0A7W5TCJ0-F1
#
_cell.length_a   1.000
_cell.length_b   1.000
_cell.length_c   1.000
_cell.angle_alpha   90.00
_cell.angle_beta   90.00
_cell.angle_gamma   90.00
#
_symmetry.space_group_name_H-M   'P 1'
#
loop_
_entity.id
_entity.type
_entity.pdbx_description
1 polymer ?
#
loop_
_entity_poly.entity_id
_entity_poly.type
_entity_poly.pdbx_seq_one_letter_code
_entity_poly.pdbx_strand_id
1 'polypeptide(L)' 'MTNDKTKNAAATDGPYDVIYFAKKHRISNEDAKDIIEKYGANRKEADKAGRRISA' A
#
# COMPACT_ATOMS: atom_id res chain seq x y z
N MET A 1 18.64 -25.64 -1.54
CA MET A 1 18.34 -24.38 -2.25
C MET A 1 17.19 -23.71 -1.53
N THR A 2 17.45 -22.69 -0.72
CA THR A 2 16.37 -21.86 -0.15
C THR A 2 16.84 -20.42 -0.20
N ASN A 3 16.58 -19.79 -1.34
CA ASN A 3 16.78 -18.36 -1.52
C ASN A 3 15.72 -17.65 -0.67
N ASP A 4 16.06 -17.34 0.58
CA ASP A 4 15.31 -16.41 1.40
C ASP A 4 15.47 -15.02 0.76
N LYS A 5 14.61 -14.74 -0.22
CA LYS A 5 14.41 -13.37 -0.72
C LYS A 5 13.61 -12.64 0.36
N THR A 6 14.29 -12.24 1.42
CA THR A 6 13.90 -11.14 2.30
C THR A 6 13.93 -9.86 1.46
N LYS A 7 12.93 -9.72 0.58
CA LYS A 7 12.76 -8.53 -0.25
C LYS A 7 12.41 -7.37 0.67
N ASN A 8 13.37 -6.45 0.78
CA ASN A 8 13.18 -5.05 1.09
C ASN A 8 12.26 -4.78 2.27
N ALA A 9 12.84 -4.76 3.47
CA ALA A 9 12.46 -3.79 4.48
C ALA A 9 12.84 -2.37 4.02
N ALA A 10 12.39 -1.94 2.84
CA ALA A 10 12.30 -0.54 2.47
C ALA A 10 11.09 0.04 3.21
N ALA A 11 11.16 -0.01 4.54
CA ALA A 11 10.33 0.76 5.43
C ALA A 11 10.82 2.20 5.35
N THR A 12 10.47 2.89 4.27
CA THR A 12 10.36 4.34 4.34
C THR A 12 9.23 4.59 5.34
N ASP A 13 9.63 5.03 6.54
CA ASP A 13 8.91 5.18 7.82
C ASP A 13 7.61 6.03 7.79
N GLY A 14 7.00 6.23 6.63
CA GLY A 14 5.81 7.06 6.45
C GLY A 14 4.65 6.30 5.80
N PRO A 15 3.40 6.57 6.23
CA PRO A 15 2.21 6.14 5.52
C PRO A 15 2.30 6.59 4.05
N TYR A 16 1.65 5.84 3.15
CA TYR A 16 1.57 6.28 1.77
C TYR A 16 0.89 7.64 1.69
N ASP A 17 1.36 8.50 0.79
CA ASP A 17 0.60 9.68 0.42
C ASP A 17 -0.69 9.23 -0.28
N VAL A 18 -1.83 9.74 0.18
CA VAL A 18 -3.18 9.39 -0.32
C VAL A 18 -3.25 9.59 -1.82
N ILE A 19 -2.69 10.69 -2.33
CA ILE A 19 -2.70 11.03 -3.75
C ILE A 19 -1.87 10.02 -4.55
N TYR A 20 -0.71 9.62 -4.02
CA TYR A 20 0.16 8.64 -4.66
C TYR A 20 -0.50 7.25 -4.69
N PHE A 21 -1.11 6.85 -3.58
CA PHE A 21 -1.78 5.56 -3.44
C PHE A 21 -3.01 5.45 -4.37
N ALA A 22 -3.84 6.50 -4.40
CA ALA A 22 -4.99 6.59 -5.30
C ALA A 22 -4.58 6.44 -6.76
N LYS A 23 -3.54 7.19 -7.21
CA LYS A 23 -3.02 7.09 -8.58
C LYS A 23 -2.44 5.71 -8.91
N LYS A 24 -1.68 5.13 -7.98
CA LYS A 24 -1.03 3.83 -8.18
C LYS A 24 -2.04 2.70 -8.35
N HIS A 25 -3.10 2.73 -7.56
CA HIS A 25 -4.16 1.72 -7.59
C HIS A 25 -5.36 2.13 -8.42
N ARG A 26 -5.35 3.29 -9.10
CA ARG A 26 -6.49 3.83 -9.85
C ARG A 26 -7.83 3.77 -9.08
N ILE A 27 -7.77 4.11 -7.80
CA ILE A 27 -8.93 4.21 -6.91
C ILE A 27 -9.23 5.67 -6.55
N SER A 28 -10.37 5.91 -5.93
CA SER A 28 -10.74 7.23 -5.42
C SER A 28 -9.80 7.67 -4.29
N ASN A 29 -9.64 8.98 -4.11
CA ASN A 29 -8.86 9.52 -2.99
C ASN A 29 -9.46 9.13 -1.63
N GLU A 30 -10.78 8.96 -1.56
CA GLU A 30 -11.49 8.49 -0.37
C GLU A 30 -11.12 7.04 -0.04
N ASP A 31 -11.21 6.12 -1.01
CA ASP A 31 -10.79 4.73 -0.84
C ASP A 31 -9.31 4.62 -0.47
N ALA A 32 -8.47 5.45 -1.09
CA ALA A 32 -7.05 5.51 -0.76
C ALA A 32 -6.82 5.97 0.67
N LYS A 33 -7.56 6.99 1.12
CA LYS A 33 -7.49 7.50 2.50
C LYS A 33 -7.95 6.45 3.49
N ASP A 34 -9.07 5.78 3.25
CA ASP A 34 -9.58 4.71 4.10
C ASP A 34 -8.59 3.55 4.22
N ILE A 35 -7.93 3.18 3.13
CA ILE A 35 -6.89 2.13 3.14
C ILE A 35 -5.67 2.62 3.94
N ILE A 36 -5.20 3.84 3.73
CA ILE A 36 -4.03 4.37 4.44
C ILE A 36 -4.34 4.57 5.92
N GLU A 37 -5.55 4.98 6.29
CA GLU A 37 -5.97 5.12 7.68
C GLU A 37 -6.12 3.75 8.36
N LYS A 38 -6.65 2.76 7.63
CA LYS A 38 -6.85 1.39 8.13
C LYS A 38 -5.55 0.59 8.29
N TYR A 39 -4.60 0.76 7.38
CA TYR A 39 -3.36 -0.02 7.37
C TYR A 39 -2.11 0.77 7.79
N GLY A 40 -2.14 2.10 7.73
CA GLY A 40 -1.09 3.00 8.19
C GLY A 40 0.27 2.70 7.58
N ALA A 41 1.23 2.34 8.43
CA ALA A 41 2.59 1.97 8.05
C ALA A 41 2.68 0.60 7.34
N ASN A 42 1.63 -0.22 7.37
CA ASN A 42 1.61 -1.53 6.71
C ASN A 42 1.34 -1.42 5.20
N ARG A 43 2.36 -0.97 4.46
CA ARG A 43 2.32 -0.80 2.99
C ARG A 43 1.92 -2.06 2.22
N LYS A 44 2.29 -3.25 2.70
CA LYS A 44 1.90 -4.52 2.06
C LYS A 44 0.40 -4.74 2.07
N GLU A 45 -0.22 -4.53 3.23
CA GLU A 45 -1.66 -4.70 3.39
C GLU A 45 -2.42 -3.58 2.69
N ALA A 46 -1.92 -2.34 2.78
CA ALA A 46 -2.45 -1.22 2.01
C ALA A 46 -2.48 -1.54 0.51
N ASP A 47 -1.33 -1.89 -0.07
CA ASP A 47 -1.19 -2.20 -1.51
C ASP A 47 -2.07 -3.40 -1.95
N LYS A 48 -2.23 -4.40 -1.08
CA LYS A 48 -3.15 -5.54 -1.30
C LYS A 48 -4.61 -5.10 -1.32
N ALA A 49 -5.01 -4.20 -0.42
CA ALA A 49 -6.36 -3.64 -0.40
C ALA A 49 -6.59 -2.76 -1.64
N GLY A 50 -5.65 -1.88 -1.99
CA GLY A 50 -5.74 -1.04 -3.18
C GLY A 50 -5.88 -1.84 -4.46
N ARG A 51 -5.12 -2.94 -4.62
CA ARG A 51 -5.28 -3.85 -5.77
C ARG A 51 -6.63 -4.56 -5.81
N ARG A 52 -7.26 -4.83 -4.67
CA ARG A 52 -8.59 -5.46 -4.63
C ARG A 52 -9.71 -4.53 -5.04
N ILE A 53 -9.58 -3.23 -4.75
CA ILE A 53 -10.55 -2.21 -5.15
C ILE A 53 -10.39 -1.89 -6.66
N SER A 54 -9.17 -1.92 -7.17
CA SER A 54 -8.87 -1.67 -8.60
C SER A 54 -9.21 -2.81 -9.55
N ALA A 55 -9.58 -3.99 -9.05
CA ALA A 55 -9.85 -5.19 -9.84
C ALA A 55 -11.28 -5.17 -10.39
#